data_AF-A0A6M8HVE7-F1
#
_entry.id   AF-A0A6M8HVE7-F1
#
_cell.length_a   1.000
_cell.length_b   1.000
_cell.length_c   1.000
_cell.angle_alpha   90.00
_cell.angle_beta   90.00
_cell.angle_gamma   90.00
#
_symmetry.space_group_name_H-M   'P 1'
#
loop_
_entity.id
_entity.type
_entity.pdbx_description
1 polymer ?
#
loop_
_entity_poly.entity_id
_entity_poly.type
_entity_poly.pdbx_seq_one_letter_code
_entity_poly.pdbx_strand_id
1 'polypeptide(L)'
;MADRAGRAGSTRGDTLQALSEELRHADNPKLLEITHMIDLLPERGAADLLLAPVRNRLAGLRPPRQVTRVRLLFMPFDPVLVAAGHWKPGDLAIPRSIIRPLSALVLDEAPSVAIPAADEADEAALTRAGRPIWDAVAVRLANFVIPESWGTTAWQSAHGLTVPLVGQLIAVIRLVLSRAAEIRSLPPQSDPASDPAMSALLSDAARTGPLGWGIMLALLLDASAPDRVAAAALALARGNRFAAVLHAGLDTAASDALDRMKTVIDDPVPPDLLDPSSLEARLALIRRVEAFGRLAHRSPVEQRRVSGLRQALSAANRLAFEHTLRARLPGAETTASELTSSARIGTLEAGARHLRRFAQAASRLGDGEQYERLLQEAASRYAGADPSFTTADRMRLTELLIGSDKAARAFGIA
;
A
#
# COMPACT_ATOMS: atom_id res chain seq x y z
N MET A 1 -44.23 -27.86 11.44
CA MET A 1 -43.17 -27.16 12.22
C MET A 1 -41.91 -26.80 11.40
N ALA A 2 -41.89 -26.98 10.07
CA ALA A 2 -40.74 -26.64 9.22
C ALA A 2 -40.73 -25.19 8.67
N ASP A 3 -41.80 -24.40 8.90
CA ASP A 3 -42.00 -23.10 8.24
C ASP A 3 -41.62 -21.87 9.08
N ARG A 4 -41.11 -22.07 10.31
CA ARG A 4 -40.64 -20.97 11.18
C ARG A 4 -39.13 -20.69 11.09
N ALA A 5 -38.34 -21.59 10.51
CA ALA A 5 -36.89 -21.41 10.38
C ALA A 5 -36.50 -20.46 9.23
N GLY A 6 -37.36 -20.30 8.21
CA GLY A 6 -37.08 -19.44 7.04
C GLY A 6 -37.23 -17.94 7.28
N ARG A 7 -38.07 -17.50 8.23
CA ARG A 7 -38.30 -16.06 8.47
C ARG A 7 -37.23 -15.38 9.33
N ALA A 8 -36.52 -16.13 10.17
CA ALA A 8 -35.46 -15.59 11.02
C ALA A 8 -34.16 -15.27 10.25
N GLY A 9 -33.95 -15.89 9.09
CA GLY A 9 -32.80 -15.61 8.21
C GLY A 9 -32.94 -14.29 7.43
N SER A 10 -34.16 -13.94 7.01
CA SER A 10 -34.43 -12.71 6.23
C SER A 10 -34.13 -11.45 7.03
N THR A 11 -34.65 -11.35 8.26
CA THR A 11 -34.56 -10.14 9.08
C THR A 11 -33.13 -9.78 9.48
N ARG A 12 -32.24 -10.77 9.62
CA ARG A 12 -30.81 -10.56 9.92
C ARG A 12 -30.02 -10.08 8.70
N GLY A 13 -30.36 -10.56 7.51
CA GLY A 13 -29.79 -10.07 6.25
C GLY A 13 -30.20 -8.62 5.98
N ASP A 14 -31.49 -8.33 6.16
CA ASP A 14 -32.07 -7.00 5.93
C ASP A 14 -31.47 -5.94 6.87
N THR A 15 -31.22 -6.29 8.13
CA THR A 15 -30.58 -5.38 9.10
C THR A 15 -29.10 -5.12 8.81
N LEU A 16 -28.33 -6.13 8.39
CA LEU A 16 -26.93 -5.93 7.98
C LEU A 16 -26.82 -5.07 6.71
N GLN A 17 -27.76 -5.24 5.78
CA GLN A 17 -27.79 -4.45 4.56
C GLN A 17 -28.18 -2.98 4.83
N ALA A 18 -29.14 -2.73 5.72
CA ALA A 18 -29.50 -1.37 6.14
C ALA A 18 -28.30 -0.67 6.83
N LEU A 19 -27.64 -1.34 7.77
CA LEU A 19 -26.45 -0.81 8.45
C LEU A 19 -25.30 -0.53 7.46
N SER A 20 -25.12 -1.44 6.49
CA SER A 20 -24.12 -1.26 5.44
C SER A 20 -24.38 -0.03 4.57
N GLU A 21 -25.66 0.31 4.32
CA GLU A 21 -26.03 1.50 3.56
C GLU A 21 -25.85 2.77 4.40
N GLU A 22 -26.21 2.75 5.68
CA GLU A 22 -25.93 3.84 6.61
C GLU A 22 -24.43 4.16 6.70
N LEU A 23 -23.56 3.14 6.72
CA LEU A 23 -22.11 3.32 6.71
C LEU A 23 -21.62 4.07 5.46
N ARG A 24 -22.22 3.84 4.29
CA ARG A 24 -21.81 4.54 3.06
C ARG A 24 -22.02 6.05 3.16
N HIS A 25 -23.07 6.48 3.86
CA HIS A 25 -23.46 7.88 4.02
C HIS A 25 -22.98 8.50 5.33
N ALA A 26 -22.49 7.71 6.28
CA ALA A 26 -21.89 8.21 7.51
C ALA A 26 -20.77 9.22 7.20
N ASP A 27 -20.56 10.21 8.05
CA ASP A 27 -19.43 11.14 7.91
C ASP A 27 -18.10 10.47 8.32
N ASN A 28 -16.98 11.14 8.04
CA ASN A 28 -15.66 10.58 8.34
C ASN A 28 -15.42 10.36 9.85
N PRO A 29 -15.77 11.30 10.75
CA PRO A 29 -15.66 11.07 12.19
C PRO A 29 -16.43 9.83 12.66
N LYS A 30 -17.67 9.64 12.20
CA LYS A 30 -18.47 8.47 12.58
C LYS A 30 -17.89 7.17 12.04
N LEU A 31 -17.38 7.17 10.81
CA LEU A 31 -16.67 6.00 10.27
C LEU A 31 -15.42 5.63 11.07
N LEU A 32 -14.66 6.62 11.54
CA LEU A 32 -13.49 6.39 12.39
C LEU A 32 -13.90 5.77 13.74
N GLU A 33 -14.95 6.30 14.38
CA GLU A 33 -15.49 5.77 15.63
C GLU A 33 -15.97 4.31 15.47
N ILE A 34 -16.75 4.02 14.42
CA ILE A 34 -17.26 2.67 14.16
C ILE A 34 -16.10 1.71 13.87
N THR A 35 -15.08 2.14 13.11
CA THR A 35 -13.90 1.32 12.83
C THR A 35 -13.14 1.00 14.10
N HIS A 36 -12.99 1.99 15.00
CA HIS A 36 -12.37 1.79 16.30
C HIS A 36 -13.14 0.77 17.15
N MET A 37 -14.48 0.86 17.20
CA MET A 37 -15.31 -0.11 17.91
C MET A 37 -15.16 -1.53 17.34
N ILE A 38 -15.09 -1.67 16.01
CA ILE A 38 -14.90 -2.96 15.33
C ILE A 38 -13.51 -3.54 15.63
N ASP A 39 -12.48 -2.70 15.69
CA ASP A 39 -11.11 -3.13 16.00
C ASP A 39 -10.99 -3.71 17.42
N LEU A 40 -11.89 -3.35 18.34
CA LEU A 40 -11.96 -3.90 19.70
C LEU A 40 -12.66 -5.27 19.79
N LEU A 41 -13.32 -5.72 18.72
CA LEU A 41 -14.04 -7.00 18.73
C LEU A 41 -13.04 -8.18 18.71
N PRO A 42 -13.25 -9.22 19.54
CA PRO A 42 -12.40 -10.41 19.52
C PRO A 42 -12.52 -11.21 18.21
N GLU A 43 -13.66 -11.12 17.54
CA GLU A 43 -13.92 -11.76 16.24
C GLU A 43 -14.40 -10.74 15.20
N ARG A 44 -13.50 -10.32 14.31
CA ARG A 44 -13.78 -9.29 13.29
C ARG A 44 -14.53 -9.80 12.05
N GLY A 45 -14.62 -11.12 11.83
CA GLY A 45 -15.01 -11.68 10.53
C GLY A 45 -16.31 -11.14 9.95
N ALA A 46 -17.38 -11.09 10.73
CA ALA A 46 -18.67 -10.54 10.28
C ALA A 46 -18.66 -9.00 10.20
N ALA A 47 -17.87 -8.34 11.04
CA ALA A 47 -17.74 -6.88 11.05
C ALA A 47 -16.95 -6.35 9.85
N ASP A 48 -15.97 -7.11 9.36
CA ASP A 48 -15.22 -6.75 8.15
C ASP A 48 -16.12 -6.72 6.90
N LEU A 49 -17.20 -7.52 6.88
CA LEU A 49 -18.21 -7.46 5.80
C LEU A 49 -18.99 -6.15 5.81
N LEU A 50 -19.27 -5.59 7.00
CA LEU A 50 -19.92 -4.27 7.13
C LEU A 50 -19.02 -3.14 6.63
N LEU A 51 -17.70 -3.26 6.82
CA LEU A 51 -16.74 -2.27 6.37
C LEU A 51 -16.39 -2.39 4.87
N ALA A 52 -16.74 -3.49 4.21
CA ALA A 52 -16.38 -3.74 2.82
C ALA A 52 -16.78 -2.60 1.86
N PRO A 53 -17.99 -2.01 1.95
CA PRO A 53 -18.40 -0.95 1.03
C PRO A 53 -17.74 0.41 1.27
N VAL A 54 -17.24 0.65 2.48
CA VAL A 54 -16.54 1.88 2.87
C VAL A 54 -15.03 1.70 2.91
N ARG A 55 -14.52 0.53 2.49
CA ARG A 55 -13.10 0.18 2.59
C ARG A 55 -12.19 1.18 1.89
N ASN A 56 -12.60 1.70 0.74
CA ASN A 56 -11.83 2.71 -0.01
C ASN A 56 -11.80 4.06 0.72
N ARG A 57 -12.92 4.45 1.34
CA ARG A 57 -12.97 5.64 2.20
C ARG A 57 -12.07 5.47 3.42
N LEU A 58 -12.14 4.32 4.09
CA LEU A 58 -11.28 4.00 5.23
C LEU A 58 -9.79 3.92 4.85
N ALA A 59 -9.46 3.44 3.66
CA ALA A 59 -8.08 3.42 3.16
C ALA A 59 -7.52 4.85 2.99
N GLY A 60 -8.37 5.80 2.58
CA GLY A 60 -8.03 7.23 2.55
C GLY A 60 -7.94 7.86 3.94
N LEU A 61 -8.86 7.53 4.84
CA LEU A 61 -8.89 8.08 6.20
C LEU A 61 -7.78 7.55 7.11
N ARG A 62 -7.25 6.35 6.81
CA ARG A 62 -6.23 5.66 7.61
C ARG A 62 -6.52 5.74 9.11
N PRO A 63 -7.69 5.23 9.57
CA PRO A 63 -8.02 5.21 10.99
C PRO A 63 -6.83 4.65 11.78
N PRO A 64 -6.43 5.28 12.89
CA PRO A 64 -5.40 4.75 13.76
C PRO A 64 -5.88 3.40 14.30
N ARG A 65 -5.35 2.31 13.75
CA ARG A 65 -5.73 0.95 14.14
C ARG A 65 -4.86 0.51 15.30
N GLN A 66 -5.48 -0.02 16.35
CA GLN A 66 -4.73 -0.64 17.43
C GLN A 66 -3.89 -1.81 16.89
N VAL A 67 -2.58 -1.73 17.12
CA VAL A 67 -1.67 -2.80 16.72
C VAL A 67 -1.68 -3.85 17.84
N THR A 68 -2.24 -5.03 17.54
CA THR A 68 -2.20 -6.16 18.47
C THR A 68 -0.87 -6.90 18.36
N ARG A 69 -0.50 -7.73 19.37
CA ARG A 69 0.70 -8.59 19.29
C ARG A 69 0.69 -9.50 18.06
N VAL A 70 -0.48 -10.04 17.70
CA VAL A 70 -0.68 -10.86 16.49
C VAL A 70 -0.42 -10.01 15.24
N ARG A 71 -0.99 -8.80 15.17
CA ARG A 71 -0.77 -7.88 14.04
C ARG A 71 0.71 -7.51 13.92
N LEU A 72 1.37 -7.23 15.03
CA LEU A 72 2.80 -6.91 15.06
C LEU A 72 3.66 -8.08 14.59
N LEU A 73 3.35 -9.31 15.02
CA LEU A 73 4.04 -10.53 14.58
C LEU A 73 3.93 -10.73 13.05
N PHE A 74 2.75 -10.51 12.47
CA PHE A 74 2.50 -10.77 11.05
C PHE A 74 2.64 -9.56 10.12
N MET A 75 2.94 -8.37 10.66
CA MET A 75 3.14 -7.15 9.88
C MET A 75 4.18 -7.27 8.75
N PRO A 76 5.33 -7.97 8.91
CA PRO A 76 6.28 -8.17 7.82
C PRO A 76 5.72 -8.92 6.61
N PHE A 77 4.58 -9.61 6.77
CA PHE A 77 3.96 -10.43 5.73
C PHE A 77 2.80 -9.75 5.02
N ASP A 78 2.40 -8.55 5.44
CA ASP A 78 1.21 -7.87 4.91
C ASP A 78 1.08 -7.88 3.38
N PRO A 79 2.15 -7.64 2.60
CA PRO A 79 2.07 -7.64 1.13
C PRO A 79 1.78 -9.01 0.51
N VAL A 80 2.06 -10.10 1.23
CA VAL A 80 1.92 -11.48 0.76
C VAL A 80 0.81 -12.25 1.48
N LEU A 81 0.10 -11.61 2.42
CA LEU A 81 -1.05 -12.22 3.10
C LEU A 81 -2.31 -12.14 2.23
N VAL A 82 -2.87 -13.30 1.89
CA VAL A 82 -4.08 -13.43 1.06
C VAL A 82 -5.23 -14.12 1.80
N ALA A 83 -6.47 -13.87 1.38
CA ALA A 83 -7.61 -14.61 1.93
C ALA A 83 -7.49 -16.10 1.56
N ALA A 84 -7.87 -16.99 2.47
CA ALA A 84 -7.70 -18.43 2.28
C ALA A 84 -8.40 -18.94 0.99
N GLY A 85 -9.60 -18.44 0.68
CA GLY A 85 -10.33 -18.82 -0.54
C GLY A 85 -9.71 -18.32 -1.85
N HIS A 86 -8.76 -17.40 -1.80
CA HIS A 86 -8.02 -16.91 -2.98
C HIS A 86 -6.63 -17.54 -3.11
N TRP A 87 -6.20 -18.33 -2.12
CA TRP A 87 -4.88 -18.94 -2.11
C TRP A 87 -4.91 -20.34 -2.72
N LYS A 88 -3.88 -20.67 -3.50
CA LYS A 88 -3.67 -21.98 -4.10
C LYS A 88 -2.24 -22.48 -3.85
N PRO A 89 -2.04 -23.81 -3.81
CA PRO A 89 -0.70 -24.38 -3.80
C PRO A 89 0.15 -23.88 -4.98
N GLY A 90 1.30 -23.29 -4.67
CA GLY A 90 2.21 -22.68 -5.66
C GLY A 90 2.16 -21.16 -5.70
N ASP A 91 1.13 -20.52 -5.15
CA ASP A 91 1.06 -19.06 -5.05
C ASP A 91 2.20 -18.52 -4.18
N LEU A 92 2.77 -17.37 -4.57
CA LEU A 92 3.84 -16.68 -3.82
C LEU A 92 3.27 -15.85 -2.66
N ALA A 93 2.37 -16.46 -1.90
CA ALA A 93 1.57 -15.83 -0.87
C ALA A 93 1.35 -16.75 0.34
N ILE A 94 0.94 -16.17 1.46
CA ILE A 94 0.63 -16.87 2.70
C ILE A 94 -0.87 -16.73 2.99
N PRO A 95 -1.62 -17.84 3.11
CA PRO A 95 -3.05 -17.75 3.38
C PRO A 95 -3.28 -17.30 4.82
N ARG A 96 -4.18 -16.31 5.02
CA ARG A 96 -4.53 -15.79 6.35
C ARG A 96 -5.08 -16.86 7.31
N SER A 97 -5.55 -18.00 6.79
CA SER A 97 -6.00 -19.14 7.60
C SER A 97 -4.91 -19.72 8.51
N ILE A 98 -3.62 -19.49 8.22
CA ILE A 98 -2.50 -19.94 9.07
C ILE A 98 -2.23 -19.03 10.28
N ILE A 99 -2.67 -17.76 10.23
CA ILE A 99 -2.30 -16.74 11.23
C ILE A 99 -2.73 -17.16 12.64
N ARG A 100 -4.02 -17.48 12.82
CA ARG A 100 -4.59 -17.80 14.14
C ARG A 100 -4.01 -19.09 14.74
N PRO A 101 -3.96 -20.23 14.01
CA PRO A 101 -3.34 -21.45 14.54
C PRO A 101 -1.87 -21.23 14.90
N LEU A 102 -1.10 -20.53 14.06
CA LEU A 102 0.31 -20.30 14.32
C LEU A 102 0.53 -19.34 15.48
N SER A 103 -0.22 -18.24 15.56
CA SER A 103 -0.10 -17.25 16.64
C SER A 103 -0.37 -17.87 18.01
N ALA A 104 -1.39 -18.73 18.12
CA ALA A 104 -1.74 -19.41 19.36
C ALA A 104 -0.62 -20.32 19.86
N LEU A 105 0.21 -20.85 18.96
CA LEU A 105 1.32 -21.73 19.33
C LEU A 105 2.60 -20.98 19.66
N VAL A 106 2.82 -19.78 19.14
CA VAL A 106 4.13 -19.10 19.25
C VAL A 106 4.13 -17.90 20.18
N LEU A 107 2.99 -17.22 20.38
CA LEU A 107 2.96 -15.95 21.11
C LEU A 107 2.96 -16.07 22.63
N ASP A 108 2.54 -17.22 23.18
CA ASP A 108 2.50 -17.43 24.63
C ASP A 108 3.90 -17.37 25.27
N GLU A 109 4.93 -17.78 24.53
CA GLU A 109 6.33 -17.73 24.98
C GLU A 109 7.11 -16.57 24.35
N ALA A 110 6.50 -15.81 23.44
CA ALA A 110 7.15 -14.63 22.88
C ALA A 110 7.25 -13.53 23.96
N PRO A 111 8.31 -12.71 23.95
CA PRO A 111 8.46 -11.64 24.92
C PRO A 111 7.26 -10.69 24.89
N SER A 112 6.87 -10.21 26.07
CA SER A 112 5.95 -9.08 26.17
C SER A 112 6.71 -7.82 25.76
N VAL A 113 6.13 -7.03 24.86
CA VAL A 113 6.71 -5.77 24.38
C VAL A 113 5.66 -4.68 24.50
N ALA A 114 6.11 -3.47 24.81
CA ALA A 114 5.26 -2.30 24.70
C ALA A 114 4.97 -2.05 23.20
N ILE A 115 3.70 -2.11 22.83
CA ILE A 115 3.27 -1.75 21.47
C ILE A 115 2.90 -0.27 21.49
N PRO A 116 3.45 0.54 20.56
CA PRO A 116 3.09 1.95 20.46
C PRO A 116 1.58 2.15 20.34
N ALA A 117 1.08 3.24 20.92
CA ALA A 117 -0.30 3.65 20.67
C ALA A 117 -0.49 3.95 19.17
N ALA A 118 -1.73 3.83 18.69
CA ALA A 118 -2.00 3.86 17.25
C ALA A 118 -1.69 5.21 16.58
N ASP A 119 -1.70 6.30 17.35
CA ASP A 119 -1.30 7.66 16.98
C ASP A 119 0.23 7.87 16.97
N GLU A 120 0.96 7.10 17.77
CA GLU A 120 2.44 7.13 17.87
C GLU A 120 3.13 6.07 16.99
N ALA A 121 2.34 5.18 16.37
CA ALA A 121 2.81 4.02 15.64
C ALA A 121 3.32 4.36 14.23
N ASP A 122 4.48 5.02 14.14
CA ASP A 122 5.21 5.10 12.88
C ASP A 122 5.91 3.77 12.52
N GLU A 123 6.30 3.62 11.26
CA GLU A 123 6.94 2.39 10.75
C GLU A 123 8.21 2.01 11.53
N ALA A 124 8.96 2.99 12.05
CA ALA A 124 10.19 2.78 12.80
C ALA A 124 9.92 2.33 14.23
N ALA A 125 8.93 2.93 14.90
CA ALA A 125 8.45 2.55 16.23
C ALA A 125 7.89 1.12 16.21
N LEU A 126 7.07 0.79 15.21
CA LEU A 126 6.53 -0.56 15.00
C LEU A 126 7.64 -1.57 14.72
N THR A 127 8.64 -1.21 13.92
CA THR A 127 9.80 -2.08 13.66
C THR A 127 10.62 -2.33 14.93
N ARG A 128 10.80 -1.32 15.76
CA ARG A 128 11.52 -1.43 17.03
C ARG A 128 10.78 -2.30 18.04
N ALA A 129 9.46 -2.13 18.14
CA ALA A 129 8.61 -2.95 19.01
C ALA A 129 8.49 -4.40 18.52
N GLY A 130 8.45 -4.61 17.20
CA GLY A 130 8.30 -5.93 16.60
C GLY A 130 9.54 -6.81 16.68
N ARG A 131 10.74 -6.22 16.59
CA ARG A 131 12.01 -6.97 16.53
C ARG A 131 12.16 -8.05 17.61
N PRO A 132 11.96 -7.79 18.92
CA PRO A 132 12.09 -8.83 19.94
C PRO A 132 11.10 -10.00 19.74
N ILE A 133 9.89 -9.73 19.27
CA ILE A 133 8.90 -10.78 18.97
C ILE A 133 9.35 -11.58 17.75
N TRP A 134 9.75 -10.91 16.67
CA TRP A 134 10.13 -11.59 15.43
C TRP A 134 11.35 -12.48 15.62
N ASP A 135 12.38 -11.98 16.31
CA ASP A 135 13.61 -12.72 16.59
C ASP A 135 13.29 -13.97 17.45
N ALA A 136 12.52 -13.81 18.53
CA ALA A 136 12.14 -14.92 19.42
C ALA A 136 11.28 -15.98 18.71
N VAL A 137 10.28 -15.56 17.94
CA VAL A 137 9.41 -16.48 17.21
C VAL A 137 10.18 -17.18 16.08
N ALA A 138 11.10 -16.51 15.39
CA ALA A 138 11.94 -17.16 14.38
C ALA A 138 12.81 -18.28 14.99
N VAL A 139 13.40 -18.05 16.16
CA VAL A 139 14.15 -19.10 16.89
C VAL A 139 13.24 -20.27 17.24
N ARG A 140 12.04 -20.00 17.78
CA ARG A 140 11.08 -21.05 18.10
C ARG A 140 10.66 -21.86 16.87
N LEU A 141 10.42 -21.20 15.75
CA LEU A 141 10.05 -21.85 14.50
C LEU A 141 11.14 -22.76 13.93
N ALA A 142 12.41 -22.59 14.33
CA ALA A 142 13.49 -23.47 13.90
C ALA A 142 13.32 -24.92 14.40
N ASN A 143 12.69 -25.09 15.57
CA ASN A 143 12.45 -26.39 16.19
C ASN A 143 10.95 -26.73 16.27
N PHE A 144 10.13 -26.09 15.43
CA PHE A 144 8.68 -26.24 15.50
C PHE A 144 8.25 -27.61 15.00
N VAL A 145 7.53 -28.32 15.87
CA VAL A 145 6.88 -29.59 15.53
C VAL A 145 5.44 -29.30 15.14
N ILE A 146 5.06 -29.70 13.93
CA ILE A 146 3.68 -29.53 13.45
C ILE A 146 2.76 -30.40 14.32
N PRO A 147 1.74 -29.83 14.98
CA PRO A 147 0.80 -30.61 15.76
C PRO A 147 0.10 -31.68 14.91
N GLU A 148 -0.06 -32.89 15.45
CA GLU A 148 -0.75 -33.99 14.75
C GLU A 148 -2.19 -33.61 14.34
N SER A 149 -2.84 -32.75 15.13
CA SER A 149 -4.19 -32.24 14.85
C SER A 149 -4.27 -31.47 13.52
N TRP A 150 -3.18 -30.88 13.04
CA TRP A 150 -3.12 -30.21 11.74
C TRP A 150 -3.04 -31.19 10.56
N GLY A 151 -2.74 -32.46 10.84
CA GLY A 151 -2.79 -33.54 9.86
C GLY A 151 -4.20 -34.05 9.56
N THR A 152 -5.21 -33.68 10.35
CA THR A 152 -6.57 -34.19 10.22
C THR A 152 -7.29 -33.64 8.99
N THR A 153 -8.16 -34.44 8.37
CA THR A 153 -9.00 -34.01 7.23
C THR A 153 -9.85 -32.78 7.57
N ALA A 154 -10.32 -32.68 8.82
CA ALA A 154 -11.08 -31.52 9.28
C ALA A 154 -10.26 -30.24 9.24
N TRP A 155 -9.01 -30.28 9.72
CA TRP A 155 -8.11 -29.12 9.67
C TRP A 155 -7.74 -28.75 8.24
N GLN A 156 -7.39 -29.75 7.41
CA GLN A 156 -7.05 -29.52 6.01
C GLN A 156 -8.22 -28.91 5.25
N SER A 157 -9.45 -29.38 5.49
CA SER A 157 -10.66 -28.83 4.85
C SER A 157 -10.97 -27.41 5.33
N ALA A 158 -10.75 -27.11 6.62
CA ALA A 158 -11.00 -25.79 7.18
C ALA A 158 -9.98 -24.74 6.72
N HIS A 159 -8.72 -25.13 6.52
CA HIS A 159 -7.63 -24.19 6.25
C HIS A 159 -7.10 -24.24 4.81
N GLY A 160 -7.41 -25.30 4.04
CA GLY A 160 -6.92 -25.52 2.67
C GLY A 160 -5.45 -25.91 2.59
N LEU A 161 -4.88 -26.46 3.67
CA LEU A 161 -3.44 -26.67 3.82
C LEU A 161 -3.13 -28.13 4.14
N THR A 162 -2.11 -28.69 3.51
CA THR A 162 -1.58 -30.04 3.84
C THR A 162 -0.35 -29.93 4.74
N VAL A 163 -0.04 -30.96 5.52
CA VAL A 163 1.13 -30.96 6.44
C VAL A 163 2.47 -30.63 5.74
N PRO A 164 2.80 -31.20 4.57
CA PRO A 164 4.05 -30.86 3.88
C PRO A 164 4.14 -29.37 3.50
N LEU A 165 3.03 -28.80 3.04
CA LEU A 165 2.94 -27.40 2.66
C LEU A 165 3.04 -26.49 3.89
N VAL A 166 2.42 -26.88 5.01
CA VAL A 166 2.58 -26.16 6.28
C VAL A 166 4.04 -26.12 6.70
N GLY A 167 4.77 -27.23 6.57
CA GLY A 167 6.21 -27.26 6.85
C GLY A 167 7.00 -26.26 6.00
N GLN A 168 6.68 -26.16 4.69
CA GLN A 168 7.29 -25.16 3.82
C GLN A 168 6.93 -23.73 4.24
N LEU A 169 5.67 -23.46 4.55
CA LEU A 169 5.23 -22.14 5.02
C LEU A 169 5.91 -21.75 6.33
N ILE A 170 6.07 -22.67 7.29
CA ILE A 170 6.79 -22.42 8.54
C ILE A 170 8.25 -22.06 8.26
N ALA A 171 8.93 -22.77 7.35
CA ALA A 171 10.30 -22.45 6.97
C ALA A 171 10.44 -21.04 6.37
N VAL A 172 9.48 -20.63 5.54
CA VAL A 172 9.44 -19.28 4.96
C VAL A 172 9.11 -18.22 6.00
N ILE A 173 8.09 -18.45 6.84
CA ILE A 173 7.71 -17.54 7.92
C ILE A 173 8.90 -17.32 8.86
N ARG A 174 9.61 -18.39 9.23
CA ARG A 174 10.83 -18.31 10.02
C ARG A 174 11.89 -17.41 9.36
N LEU A 175 12.18 -17.64 8.08
CA LEU A 175 13.14 -16.84 7.33
C LEU A 175 12.76 -15.36 7.36
N VAL A 176 11.52 -15.02 7.00
CA VAL A 176 11.06 -13.63 6.95
C VAL A 176 11.10 -12.99 8.33
N LEU A 177 10.68 -13.68 9.39
CA LEU A 177 10.75 -13.15 10.75
C LEU A 177 12.20 -12.89 11.18
N SER A 178 13.13 -13.81 10.88
CA SER A 178 14.56 -13.61 11.18
C SER A 178 15.19 -12.42 10.44
N ARG A 179 14.53 -11.92 9.39
CA ARG A 179 14.97 -10.81 8.55
C ARG A 179 14.00 -9.63 8.57
N ALA A 180 12.99 -9.65 9.43
CA ALA A 180 11.86 -8.72 9.36
C ALA A 180 12.30 -7.26 9.56
N ALA A 181 13.16 -7.01 10.55
CA ALA A 181 13.70 -5.69 10.80
C ALA A 181 14.53 -5.17 9.61
N GLU A 182 15.34 -6.03 9.00
CA GLU A 182 16.15 -5.69 7.83
C GLU A 182 15.26 -5.30 6.65
N ILE A 183 14.31 -6.16 6.28
CA ILE A 183 13.34 -5.93 5.18
C ILE A 183 12.62 -4.60 5.35
N ARG A 184 12.16 -4.29 6.56
CA ARG A 184 11.40 -3.07 6.87
C ARG A 184 12.26 -1.81 6.97
N SER A 185 13.56 -1.97 7.24
CA SER A 185 14.52 -0.86 7.29
C SER A 185 15.17 -0.55 5.94
N LEU A 186 14.84 -1.30 4.89
CA LEU A 186 15.43 -1.11 3.58
C LEU A 186 15.13 0.30 3.05
N PRO A 187 16.14 1.07 2.65
CA PRO A 187 15.94 2.40 2.12
C PRO A 187 15.15 2.33 0.79
N PRO A 188 14.21 3.26 0.55
CA PRO A 188 13.43 3.28 -0.68
C PRO A 188 14.28 3.63 -1.91
N GLN A 189 15.43 4.29 -1.71
CA GLN A 189 16.34 4.70 -2.78
C GLN A 189 17.80 4.47 -2.33
N SER A 190 18.45 3.47 -2.91
CA SER A 190 19.88 3.23 -2.76
C SER A 190 20.39 2.64 -4.07
N ASP A 191 21.68 2.83 -4.33
CA ASP A 191 22.31 2.36 -5.56
C ASP A 191 22.07 0.84 -5.74
N PRO A 192 21.44 0.41 -6.85
CA PRO A 192 21.14 -0.99 -7.09
C PRO A 192 22.38 -1.88 -7.25
N ALA A 193 23.55 -1.31 -7.56
CA ALA A 193 24.72 -2.08 -7.98
C ALA A 193 25.51 -2.73 -6.83
N SER A 194 25.30 -2.33 -5.56
CA SER A 194 26.12 -2.83 -4.44
C SER A 194 25.38 -2.81 -3.10
N ASP A 195 24.20 -3.44 -3.04
CA ASP A 195 23.49 -3.65 -1.77
C ASP A 195 23.78 -5.06 -1.22
N PRO A 196 24.79 -5.22 -0.32
CA PRO A 196 25.12 -6.51 0.26
C PRO A 196 24.00 -7.05 1.15
N ALA A 197 23.19 -6.17 1.76
CA ALA A 197 22.07 -6.59 2.60
C ALA A 197 20.97 -7.24 1.73
N MET A 198 20.60 -6.61 0.61
CA MET A 198 19.67 -7.20 -0.37
C MET A 198 20.17 -8.56 -0.88
N SER A 199 21.46 -8.64 -1.21
CA SER A 199 22.08 -9.88 -1.72
C SER A 199 22.06 -11.00 -0.67
N ALA A 200 22.27 -10.68 0.61
CA ALA A 200 22.18 -11.63 1.72
C ALA A 200 20.74 -12.14 1.91
N LEU A 201 19.74 -11.24 1.90
CA LEU A 201 18.32 -11.60 2.01
C LEU A 201 17.89 -12.58 0.91
N LEU A 202 18.27 -12.27 -0.34
CA LEU A 202 17.98 -13.09 -1.51
C LEU A 202 18.71 -14.44 -1.46
N SER A 203 19.98 -14.45 -1.03
CA SER A 203 20.76 -15.67 -0.87
C SER A 203 20.16 -16.61 0.18
N ASP A 204 19.69 -16.06 1.30
CA ASP A 204 19.01 -16.82 2.35
C ASP A 204 17.68 -17.40 1.85
N ALA A 205 16.90 -16.61 1.10
CA ALA A 205 15.66 -17.04 0.50
C ALA A 205 15.85 -18.18 -0.52
N ALA A 206 16.88 -18.11 -1.35
CA ALA A 206 17.21 -19.17 -2.30
C ALA A 206 17.50 -20.51 -1.61
N ARG A 207 18.04 -20.51 -0.39
CA ARG A 207 18.31 -21.75 0.38
C ARG A 207 17.04 -22.40 0.94
N THR A 208 15.95 -21.65 1.07
CA THR A 208 14.64 -22.15 1.54
C THR A 208 13.84 -22.81 0.39
N GLY A 209 14.34 -22.76 -0.84
CA GLY A 209 13.70 -23.33 -2.02
C GLY A 209 12.76 -22.36 -2.74
N PRO A 210 12.02 -22.85 -3.76
CA PRO A 210 11.25 -21.99 -4.67
C PRO A 210 10.21 -21.10 -3.98
N LEU A 211 9.50 -21.63 -2.98
CA LEU A 211 8.48 -20.88 -2.25
C LEU A 211 9.09 -19.75 -1.42
N GLY A 212 10.17 -20.02 -0.69
CA GLY A 212 10.87 -19.00 0.10
C GLY A 212 11.49 -17.90 -0.75
N TRP A 213 12.07 -18.29 -1.89
CA TRP A 213 12.56 -17.37 -2.90
C TRP A 213 11.46 -16.43 -3.41
N GLY A 214 10.34 -16.99 -3.88
CA GLY A 214 9.26 -16.20 -4.46
C GLY A 214 8.56 -15.29 -3.44
N ILE A 215 8.31 -15.77 -2.21
CA ILE A 215 7.72 -14.93 -1.15
C ILE A 215 8.66 -13.79 -0.76
N MET A 216 9.96 -14.05 -0.61
CA MET A 216 10.94 -13.01 -0.30
C MET A 216 10.99 -11.96 -1.42
N LEU A 217 11.00 -12.38 -2.68
CA LEU A 217 10.92 -11.45 -3.81
C LEU A 217 9.64 -10.61 -3.77
N ALA A 218 8.49 -11.22 -3.53
CA ALA A 218 7.22 -10.50 -3.45
C ALA A 218 7.22 -9.45 -2.32
N LEU A 219 7.82 -9.76 -1.17
CA LEU A 219 8.01 -8.83 -0.07
C LEU A 219 8.97 -7.68 -0.43
N LEU A 220 10.12 -8.00 -1.01
CA LEU A 220 11.14 -7.01 -1.35
C LEU A 220 10.69 -6.07 -2.49
N LEU A 221 9.98 -6.60 -3.48
CA LEU A 221 9.37 -5.80 -4.56
C LEU A 221 8.32 -4.83 -4.03
N ASP A 222 7.66 -5.15 -2.91
CA ASP A 222 6.74 -4.23 -2.25
C ASP A 222 7.47 -3.24 -1.33
N ALA A 223 8.43 -3.71 -0.52
CA ALA A 223 9.12 -2.89 0.48
C ALA A 223 10.20 -1.95 -0.10
N SER A 224 10.76 -2.24 -1.28
CA SER A 224 11.93 -1.55 -1.85
C SER A 224 11.73 -1.15 -3.31
N ALA A 225 12.79 -0.59 -3.92
CA ALA A 225 12.82 -0.26 -5.34
C ALA A 225 12.87 -1.55 -6.21
N PRO A 226 11.86 -1.83 -7.06
CA PRO A 226 11.79 -3.08 -7.82
C PRO A 226 13.01 -3.38 -8.71
N ASP A 227 13.62 -2.33 -9.28
CA ASP A 227 14.83 -2.43 -10.09
C ASP A 227 16.04 -2.91 -9.30
N ARG A 228 16.22 -2.44 -8.06
CA ARG A 228 17.28 -2.94 -7.15
C ARG A 228 17.08 -4.42 -6.84
N VAL A 229 15.86 -4.82 -6.48
CA VAL A 229 15.54 -6.20 -6.14
C VAL A 229 15.82 -7.13 -7.32
N ALA A 230 15.38 -6.75 -8.52
CA ALA A 230 15.61 -7.55 -9.71
C ALA A 230 17.09 -7.60 -10.10
N ALA A 231 17.83 -6.48 -10.02
CA ALA A 231 19.25 -6.46 -10.31
C ALA A 231 20.03 -7.43 -9.40
N ALA A 232 19.76 -7.39 -8.08
CA ALA A 232 20.35 -8.30 -7.12
C ALA A 232 19.93 -9.76 -7.37
N ALA A 233 18.66 -10.01 -7.68
CA ALA A 233 18.16 -11.35 -8.00
C ALA A 233 18.78 -11.93 -9.28
N LEU A 234 18.95 -11.13 -10.32
CA LEU A 234 19.61 -11.52 -11.56
C LEU A 234 21.10 -11.76 -11.35
N ALA A 235 21.77 -10.93 -10.54
CA ALA A 235 23.16 -11.15 -10.17
C ALA A 235 23.35 -12.48 -9.42
N LEU A 236 22.46 -12.79 -8.47
CA LEU A 236 22.48 -14.06 -7.75
C LEU A 236 22.20 -15.27 -8.65
N ALA A 237 21.35 -15.12 -9.67
CA ALA A 237 21.05 -16.18 -10.63
C ALA A 237 22.25 -16.48 -11.55
N ARG A 238 23.11 -15.48 -11.85
CA ARG A 238 24.33 -15.69 -12.65
C ARG A 238 25.29 -16.61 -11.91
N GLY A 239 25.58 -17.78 -12.50
CA GLY A 239 26.50 -18.76 -11.92
C GLY A 239 25.86 -19.69 -10.88
N ASN A 240 24.56 -19.57 -10.63
CA ASN A 240 23.84 -20.50 -9.75
C ASN A 240 23.28 -21.68 -10.55
N ARG A 241 23.49 -22.92 -10.09
CA ARG A 241 22.93 -24.14 -10.72
C ARG A 241 21.39 -24.14 -10.79
N PHE A 242 20.74 -23.33 -9.98
CA PHE A 242 19.28 -23.14 -9.95
C PHE A 242 18.81 -21.88 -10.69
N ALA A 243 19.63 -21.29 -11.57
CA ALA A 243 19.31 -20.05 -12.29
C ALA A 243 17.91 -20.05 -12.92
N ALA A 244 17.51 -21.14 -13.58
CA ALA A 244 16.19 -21.25 -14.20
C ALA A 244 15.04 -21.10 -13.18
N VAL A 245 15.16 -21.72 -12.00
CA VAL A 245 14.18 -21.63 -10.92
C VAL A 245 14.15 -20.21 -10.34
N LEU A 246 15.32 -19.59 -10.17
CA LEU A 246 15.43 -18.23 -9.63
C LEU A 246 14.81 -17.20 -10.60
N HIS A 247 15.06 -17.34 -11.90
CA HIS A 247 14.43 -16.50 -12.93
C HIS A 247 12.91 -16.68 -12.96
N ALA A 248 12.42 -17.92 -12.96
CA ALA A 248 10.98 -18.20 -12.96
C ALA A 248 10.30 -17.61 -11.71
N GLY A 249 10.95 -17.68 -10.53
CA GLY A 249 10.44 -17.07 -9.31
C GLY A 249 10.40 -15.54 -9.37
N LEU A 250 11.41 -14.90 -9.99
CA LEU A 250 11.43 -13.45 -10.21
C LEU A 250 10.30 -13.01 -11.15
N ASP A 251 10.12 -13.72 -12.26
CA ASP A 251 9.09 -13.39 -13.25
C ASP A 251 7.68 -13.61 -12.66
N THR A 252 7.48 -14.65 -11.86
CA THR A 252 6.22 -14.89 -11.12
C THR A 252 5.95 -13.79 -10.09
N ALA A 253 6.94 -13.45 -9.25
CA ALA A 253 6.79 -12.41 -8.24
C ALA A 253 6.53 -11.02 -8.87
N ALA A 254 7.15 -10.75 -10.01
CA ALA A 254 6.89 -9.54 -10.79
C ALA A 254 5.47 -9.53 -11.35
N SER A 255 5.01 -10.63 -11.94
CA SER A 255 3.64 -10.78 -12.43
C SER A 255 2.60 -10.52 -11.33
N ASP A 256 2.77 -11.14 -10.17
CA ASP A 256 1.85 -10.97 -9.03
C ASP A 256 1.84 -9.53 -8.52
N ALA A 257 3.00 -8.86 -8.51
CA ALA A 257 3.10 -7.45 -8.14
C ALA A 257 2.36 -6.54 -9.14
N LEU A 258 2.44 -6.84 -10.44
CA LEU A 258 1.66 -6.13 -11.47
C LEU A 258 0.15 -6.30 -11.26
N ASP A 259 -0.31 -7.50 -10.92
CA ASP A 259 -1.74 -7.75 -10.65
C ASP A 259 -2.22 -7.03 -9.40
N ARG A 260 -1.42 -6.99 -8.32
CA ARG A 260 -1.74 -6.19 -7.13
C ARG A 260 -1.82 -4.69 -7.46
N MET A 261 -0.90 -4.16 -8.25
CA MET A 261 -0.94 -2.77 -8.68
C MET A 261 -2.17 -2.47 -9.54
N LYS A 262 -2.56 -3.41 -10.42
CA LYS A 262 -3.79 -3.27 -11.21
C LYS A 262 -5.00 -3.06 -10.31
N THR A 263 -5.16 -3.89 -9.29
CA THR A 263 -6.28 -3.75 -8.33
C THR A 263 -6.29 -2.37 -7.67
N VAL A 264 -5.13 -1.86 -7.24
CA VAL A 264 -5.01 -0.52 -6.62
C VAL A 264 -5.29 0.62 -7.62
N ILE A 265 -5.02 0.42 -8.90
CA ILE A 265 -5.30 1.40 -9.96
C ILE A 265 -6.78 1.40 -10.32
N ASP A 266 -7.39 0.22 -10.39
CA ASP A 266 -8.81 0.05 -10.69
C ASP A 266 -9.70 0.54 -9.53
N ASP A 267 -9.16 0.60 -8.31
CA ASP A 267 -9.84 1.20 -7.16
C ASP A 267 -10.06 2.72 -7.39
N PRO A 268 -11.28 3.23 -7.11
CA PRO A 268 -11.62 4.64 -7.32
C PRO A 268 -10.66 5.55 -6.56
N VAL A 269 -10.15 6.55 -7.27
CA VAL A 269 -9.14 7.47 -6.72
C VAL A 269 -9.77 8.32 -5.61
N PRO A 270 -9.15 8.40 -4.42
CA PRO A 270 -9.56 9.38 -3.42
C PRO A 270 -9.55 10.77 -4.05
N PRO A 271 -10.62 11.56 -3.90
CA PRO A 271 -10.75 12.83 -4.62
C PRO A 271 -9.68 13.87 -4.23
N ASP A 272 -9.06 13.73 -3.06
CA ASP A 272 -8.18 14.76 -2.50
C ASP A 272 -6.69 14.37 -2.56
N LEU A 273 -5.98 14.88 -3.57
CA LEU A 273 -4.52 14.74 -3.67
C LEU A 273 -3.76 15.71 -2.74
N LEU A 274 -4.44 16.63 -2.04
CA LEU A 274 -3.76 17.53 -1.11
C LEU A 274 -3.52 16.90 0.25
N ASP A 275 -4.24 15.83 0.59
CA ASP A 275 -3.91 15.01 1.75
C ASP A 275 -2.48 14.41 1.57
N PRO A 276 -1.52 14.73 2.46
CA PRO A 276 -0.15 14.28 2.31
C PRO A 276 -0.01 12.77 2.20
N SER A 277 -0.88 12.02 2.89
CA SER A 277 -0.84 10.56 2.93
C SER A 277 -1.28 9.95 1.58
N SER A 278 -2.30 10.54 0.96
CA SER A 278 -2.85 10.19 -0.36
C SER A 278 -1.86 10.55 -1.46
N LEU A 279 -1.24 11.73 -1.37
CA LEU A 279 -0.18 12.16 -2.28
C LEU A 279 0.99 11.18 -2.26
N GLU A 280 1.54 10.87 -1.09
CA GLU A 280 2.68 9.95 -0.98
C GLU A 280 2.36 8.54 -1.47
N ALA A 281 1.15 8.03 -1.20
CA ALA A 281 0.72 6.73 -1.73
C ALA A 281 0.67 6.72 -3.27
N ARG A 282 0.13 7.79 -3.89
CA ARG A 282 0.10 7.90 -5.35
C ARG A 282 1.50 8.07 -5.95
N LEU A 283 2.35 8.90 -5.34
CA LEU A 283 3.75 9.05 -5.75
C LEU A 283 4.52 7.71 -5.64
N ALA A 284 4.28 6.94 -4.58
CA ALA A 284 4.86 5.61 -4.42
C ALA A 284 4.40 4.64 -5.53
N LEU A 285 3.11 4.65 -5.87
CA LEU A 285 2.56 3.84 -6.95
C LEU A 285 3.15 4.21 -8.32
N ILE A 286 3.29 5.52 -8.62
CA ILE A 286 3.96 6.01 -9.84
C ILE A 286 5.38 5.44 -9.91
N ARG A 287 6.19 5.66 -8.86
CA ARG A 287 7.57 5.18 -8.80
C ARG A 287 7.66 3.66 -8.99
N ARG A 288 6.72 2.91 -8.41
CA ARG A 288 6.67 1.45 -8.53
C ARG A 288 6.38 1.01 -9.96
N VAL A 289 5.37 1.58 -10.62
CA VAL A 289 5.05 1.29 -12.04
C VAL A 289 6.24 1.63 -12.95
N GLU A 290 6.92 2.75 -12.71
CA GLU A 290 8.14 3.11 -13.46
C GLU A 290 9.26 2.08 -13.29
N ALA A 291 9.50 1.63 -12.06
CA ALA A 291 10.51 0.62 -11.78
C ALA A 291 10.19 -0.71 -12.47
N PHE A 292 8.93 -1.16 -12.46
CA PHE A 292 8.51 -2.33 -13.21
C PHE A 292 8.64 -2.15 -14.73
N GLY A 293 8.50 -0.93 -15.26
CA GLY A 293 8.77 -0.65 -16.67
C GLY A 293 10.21 -0.99 -17.08
N ARG A 294 11.18 -0.73 -16.20
CA ARG A 294 12.59 -1.11 -16.42
C ARG A 294 12.80 -2.63 -16.39
N LEU A 295 12.01 -3.36 -15.59
CA LEU A 295 12.09 -4.82 -15.50
C LEU A 295 11.43 -5.54 -16.67
N ALA A 296 10.32 -4.99 -17.12
CA ALA A 296 9.48 -5.59 -18.15
C ALA A 296 10.19 -5.75 -19.49
N HIS A 297 11.34 -5.10 -19.73
CA HIS A 297 12.15 -5.30 -20.93
C HIS A 297 12.48 -6.76 -21.24
N ARG A 298 12.41 -7.64 -20.23
CA ARG A 298 12.66 -9.08 -20.34
C ARG A 298 11.53 -9.87 -21.00
N SER A 299 10.30 -9.34 -21.04
CA SER A 299 9.12 -10.05 -21.57
C SER A 299 8.15 -9.11 -22.32
N PRO A 300 7.87 -9.33 -23.62
CA PRO A 300 6.90 -8.53 -24.37
C PRO A 300 5.49 -8.52 -23.77
N VAL A 301 5.12 -9.58 -23.04
CA VAL A 301 3.83 -9.65 -22.32
C VAL A 301 3.84 -8.69 -21.14
N GLU A 302 4.92 -8.67 -20.34
CA GLU A 302 5.07 -7.75 -19.23
C GLU A 302 5.18 -6.30 -19.70
N GLN A 303 5.87 -6.03 -20.81
CA GLN A 303 5.94 -4.68 -21.40
C GLN A 303 4.55 -4.13 -21.73
N ARG A 304 3.71 -4.97 -22.34
CA ARG A 304 2.31 -4.61 -22.65
C ARG A 304 1.50 -4.39 -21.37
N ARG A 305 1.65 -5.26 -20.36
CA ARG A 305 0.97 -5.10 -19.06
C ARG A 305 1.38 -3.80 -18.37
N VAL A 306 2.68 -3.52 -18.26
CA VAL A 306 3.16 -2.28 -17.65
C VAL A 306 2.69 -1.05 -18.43
N SER A 307 2.71 -1.10 -19.77
CA SER A 307 2.18 -0.01 -20.59
C SER A 307 0.69 0.25 -20.33
N GLY A 308 -0.11 -0.81 -20.21
CA GLY A 308 -1.52 -0.72 -19.83
C GLY A 308 -1.71 -0.10 -18.43
N LEU A 309 -0.90 -0.51 -17.44
CA LEU A 309 -0.94 0.08 -16.09
C LEU A 309 -0.54 1.55 -16.10
N ARG A 310 0.48 1.94 -16.89
CA ARG A 310 0.90 3.34 -17.05
C ARG A 310 -0.24 4.20 -17.62
N GLN A 311 -0.92 3.70 -18.65
CA GLN A 311 -2.06 4.40 -19.26
C GLN A 311 -3.23 4.55 -18.27
N ALA A 312 -3.61 3.46 -17.60
CA ALA A 312 -4.69 3.46 -16.61
C ALA A 312 -4.37 4.40 -15.43
N LEU A 313 -3.14 4.33 -14.89
CA LEU A 313 -2.69 5.20 -13.82
C LEU A 313 -2.59 6.67 -14.26
N SER A 314 -2.12 6.96 -15.48
CA SER A 314 -2.11 8.33 -16.03
C SER A 314 -3.53 8.92 -16.09
N ALA A 315 -4.48 8.16 -16.63
CA ALA A 315 -5.87 8.58 -16.72
C ALA A 315 -6.49 8.83 -15.33
N ALA A 316 -6.29 7.90 -14.39
CA ALA A 316 -6.77 8.02 -13.01
C ALA A 316 -6.15 9.24 -12.29
N ASN A 317 -4.84 9.42 -12.42
CA ASN A 317 -4.11 10.54 -11.82
C ASN A 317 -4.56 11.89 -12.40
N ARG A 318 -4.84 11.96 -13.71
CA ARG A 318 -5.34 13.19 -14.34
C ARG A 318 -6.69 13.60 -13.80
N LEU A 319 -7.64 12.65 -13.70
CA LEU A 319 -8.97 12.93 -13.14
C LEU A 319 -8.87 13.45 -11.70
N ALA A 320 -8.06 12.80 -10.87
CA ALA A 320 -7.85 13.23 -9.48
C ALA A 320 -7.15 14.59 -9.39
N PHE A 321 -6.18 14.85 -10.25
CA PHE A 321 -5.47 16.13 -10.34
C PHE A 321 -6.41 17.26 -10.72
N GLU A 322 -7.20 17.08 -11.76
CA GLU A 322 -8.18 18.06 -12.24
C GLU A 322 -9.24 18.35 -11.17
N HIS A 323 -9.76 17.30 -10.51
CA HIS A 323 -10.69 17.44 -9.39
C HIS A 323 -10.08 18.21 -8.22
N THR A 324 -8.88 17.83 -7.78
CA THR A 324 -8.17 18.49 -6.67
C THR A 324 -7.89 19.96 -7.00
N LEU A 325 -7.42 20.22 -8.22
CA LEU A 325 -7.14 21.57 -8.70
C LEU A 325 -8.39 22.46 -8.65
N ARG A 326 -9.55 21.96 -9.11
CA ARG A 326 -10.82 22.72 -9.05
C ARG A 326 -11.36 22.89 -7.64
N ALA A 327 -11.28 21.85 -6.81
CA ALA A 327 -11.87 21.86 -5.48
C ALA A 327 -11.07 22.68 -4.47
N ARG A 328 -9.74 22.72 -4.59
CA ARG A 328 -8.84 23.26 -3.56
C ARG A 328 -8.10 24.52 -3.94
N LEU A 329 -7.95 24.80 -5.23
CA LEU A 329 -7.48 26.09 -5.73
C LEU A 329 -8.68 26.83 -6.32
N PRO A 330 -9.57 27.38 -5.46
CA PRO A 330 -10.76 28.06 -5.94
C PRO A 330 -10.39 29.16 -6.95
N GLY A 331 -11.24 29.30 -7.96
CA GLY A 331 -11.15 30.42 -8.88
C GLY A 331 -11.46 31.75 -8.20
N ALA A 332 -11.42 32.83 -9.00
CA ALA A 332 -11.69 34.20 -8.57
C ALA A 332 -13.10 34.43 -7.95
N GLU A 333 -13.97 33.40 -7.95
CA GLU A 333 -15.36 33.47 -7.48
C GLU A 333 -15.51 33.25 -5.96
N THR A 334 -14.43 32.90 -5.24
CA THR A 334 -14.53 32.78 -3.78
C THR A 334 -14.58 34.16 -3.14
N THR A 335 -15.56 34.39 -2.28
CA THR A 335 -15.85 35.70 -1.70
C THR A 335 -14.63 36.28 -0.97
N ALA A 336 -14.31 37.55 -1.27
CA ALA A 336 -13.14 38.28 -0.75
C ALA A 336 -13.01 38.25 0.79
N SER A 337 -14.13 38.11 1.51
CA SER A 337 -14.16 38.06 2.98
C SER A 337 -13.50 36.81 3.58
N GLU A 338 -13.35 35.72 2.83
CA GLU A 338 -12.74 34.49 3.36
C GLU A 338 -11.26 34.31 2.95
N LEU A 339 -10.74 35.18 2.06
CA LEU A 339 -9.45 35.00 1.37
C LEU A 339 -8.27 35.75 2.01
N THR A 340 -8.53 36.70 2.92
CA THR A 340 -7.50 37.60 3.47
C THR A 340 -6.73 37.06 4.68
N SER A 341 -7.03 35.84 5.15
CA SER A 341 -6.26 35.25 6.26
C SER A 341 -4.92 34.67 5.76
N SER A 342 -3.81 35.07 6.39
CA SER A 342 -2.45 34.55 6.14
C SER A 342 -2.39 33.01 6.18
N ALA A 343 -3.17 32.38 7.08
CA ALA A 343 -3.29 30.93 7.18
C ALA A 343 -3.83 30.28 5.89
N ARG A 344 -4.76 30.93 5.21
CA ARG A 344 -5.34 30.43 3.95
C ARG A 344 -4.34 30.52 2.79
N ILE A 345 -3.58 31.62 2.71
CA ILE A 345 -2.50 31.77 1.71
C ILE A 345 -1.47 30.64 1.90
N GLY A 346 -1.04 30.37 3.14
CA GLY A 346 -0.14 29.25 3.44
C GLY A 346 -0.69 27.89 2.99
N THR A 347 -2.01 27.67 3.15
CA THR A 347 -2.70 26.45 2.69
C THR A 347 -2.72 26.35 1.16
N LEU A 348 -2.99 27.46 0.46
CA LEU A 348 -2.97 27.52 -1.02
C LEU A 348 -1.56 27.26 -1.57
N GLU A 349 -0.53 27.85 -0.96
CA GLU A 349 0.85 27.60 -1.35
C GLU A 349 1.27 26.14 -1.15
N ALA A 350 0.92 25.54 -0.01
CA ALA A 350 1.17 24.13 0.24
C ALA A 350 0.48 23.25 -0.82
N GLY A 351 -0.78 23.56 -1.15
CA GLY A 351 -1.52 22.91 -2.22
C GLY A 351 -0.85 23.03 -3.59
N ALA A 352 -0.41 24.24 -3.96
CA ALA A 352 0.31 24.48 -5.22
C ALA A 352 1.62 23.68 -5.30
N ARG A 353 2.40 23.62 -4.20
CA ARG A 353 3.63 22.80 -4.13
C ARG A 353 3.33 21.32 -4.29
N HIS A 354 2.30 20.81 -3.62
CA HIS A 354 1.87 19.41 -3.73
C HIS A 354 1.44 19.06 -5.16
N LEU A 355 0.63 19.90 -5.80
CA LEU A 355 0.20 19.71 -7.18
C LEU A 355 1.38 19.76 -8.15
N ARG A 356 2.31 20.72 -8.00
CA ARG A 356 3.50 20.79 -8.85
C ARG A 356 4.37 19.54 -8.71
N ARG A 357 4.62 19.10 -7.48
CA ARG A 357 5.37 17.87 -7.19
C ARG A 357 4.69 16.63 -7.79
N PHE A 358 3.37 16.56 -7.68
CA PHE A 358 2.57 15.49 -8.28
C PHE A 358 2.68 15.49 -9.81
N ALA A 359 2.46 16.64 -10.46
CA ALA A 359 2.54 16.79 -11.91
C ALA A 359 3.92 16.36 -12.45
N GLN A 360 5.00 16.72 -11.77
CA GLN A 360 6.37 16.32 -12.14
C GLN A 360 6.62 14.81 -12.04
N ALA A 361 5.95 14.11 -11.12
CA ALA A 361 6.04 12.66 -11.02
C ALA A 361 5.13 11.97 -12.04
N ALA A 362 3.88 12.45 -12.17
CA ALA A 362 2.88 11.87 -13.06
C ALA A 362 3.24 12.05 -14.54
N SER A 363 3.91 13.15 -14.92
CA SER A 363 4.37 13.40 -16.30
C SER A 363 5.30 12.32 -16.84
N ARG A 364 5.97 11.57 -15.96
CA ARG A 364 6.85 10.46 -16.34
C ARG A 364 6.08 9.22 -16.79
N LEU A 365 4.80 9.10 -16.44
CA LEU A 365 3.92 8.04 -16.95
C LEU A 365 3.53 8.32 -18.41
N GLY A 366 3.45 9.59 -18.79
CA GLY A 366 2.93 10.12 -20.04
C GLY A 366 2.20 11.44 -19.78
N ASP A 367 1.66 12.07 -20.83
CA ASP A 367 0.73 13.20 -20.71
C ASP A 367 1.24 14.46 -19.97
N GLY A 368 2.56 14.65 -19.87
CA GLY A 368 3.15 15.81 -19.17
C GLY A 368 2.62 17.17 -19.61
N GLU A 369 2.30 17.32 -20.90
CA GLU A 369 1.72 18.54 -21.48
C GLU A 369 0.34 18.87 -20.90
N GLN A 370 -0.47 17.87 -20.55
CA GLN A 370 -1.81 18.09 -20.01
C GLN A 370 -1.74 18.63 -18.57
N TYR A 371 -0.85 18.07 -17.74
CA TYR A 371 -0.61 18.58 -16.39
C TYR A 371 -0.07 20.02 -16.43
N GLU A 372 0.88 20.31 -17.32
CA GLU A 372 1.42 21.66 -17.48
C GLU A 372 0.34 22.65 -17.92
N ARG A 373 -0.54 22.26 -18.86
CA ARG A 373 -1.67 23.10 -19.29
C ARG A 373 -2.62 23.41 -18.14
N LEU A 374 -3.00 22.40 -17.34
CA LEU A 374 -3.87 22.60 -16.18
C LEU A 374 -3.24 23.52 -15.13
N LEU A 375 -1.92 23.39 -14.89
CA LEU A 375 -1.18 24.30 -14.01
C LEU A 375 -1.12 25.73 -14.56
N GLN A 376 -0.94 25.89 -15.88
CA GLN A 376 -0.99 27.19 -16.54
C GLN A 376 -2.36 27.84 -16.46
N GLU A 377 -3.44 27.09 -16.71
CA GLU A 377 -4.81 27.59 -16.56
C GLU A 377 -5.10 28.05 -15.12
N ALA A 378 -4.67 27.29 -14.12
CA ALA A 378 -4.79 27.69 -12.72
C ALA A 378 -3.97 28.95 -12.41
N ALA A 379 -2.73 29.02 -12.90
CA ALA A 379 -1.86 30.17 -12.72
C ALA A 379 -2.43 31.44 -13.35
N SER A 380 -3.03 31.35 -14.56
CA SER A 380 -3.71 32.47 -15.21
C SER A 380 -4.90 32.99 -14.40
N ARG A 381 -5.64 32.11 -13.71
CA ARG A 381 -6.73 32.53 -12.80
C ARG A 381 -6.20 33.34 -11.63
N TYR A 382 -5.04 32.97 -11.07
CA TYR A 382 -4.41 33.73 -9.98
C TYR A 382 -3.80 35.05 -10.44
N ALA A 383 -3.19 35.09 -11.63
CA ALA A 383 -2.67 36.33 -12.20
C ALA A 383 -3.78 37.38 -12.43
N GLY A 384 -4.96 36.92 -12.89
CA GLY A 384 -6.16 37.76 -13.07
C GLY A 384 -7.11 37.81 -11.87
N ALA A 385 -6.74 37.27 -10.71
CA ALA A 385 -7.63 37.14 -9.56
C ALA A 385 -8.00 38.51 -8.93
N ASP A 386 -9.13 38.50 -8.23
CA ASP A 386 -9.70 39.60 -7.46
C ASP A 386 -8.62 40.39 -6.67
N PRO A 387 -8.73 41.74 -6.55
CA PRO A 387 -7.88 42.56 -5.70
C PRO A 387 -7.80 42.14 -4.22
N SER A 388 -8.62 41.19 -3.75
CA SER A 388 -8.50 40.61 -2.41
C SER A 388 -7.14 39.93 -2.13
N PHE A 389 -6.42 39.47 -3.16
CA PHE A 389 -5.05 38.99 -3.02
C PHE A 389 -4.05 40.12 -3.25
N THR A 390 -3.00 40.19 -2.42
CA THR A 390 -1.90 41.11 -2.72
C THR A 390 -1.22 40.70 -4.01
N THR A 391 -0.62 41.66 -4.72
CA THR A 391 0.17 41.35 -5.93
C THR A 391 1.30 40.36 -5.63
N ALA A 392 1.89 40.42 -4.44
CA ALA A 392 2.90 39.48 -3.99
C ALA A 392 2.34 38.05 -3.87
N ASP A 393 1.17 37.87 -3.26
CA ASP A 393 0.53 36.55 -3.12
C ASP A 393 0.17 35.95 -4.48
N ARG A 394 -0.40 36.75 -5.39
CA ARG A 394 -0.73 36.30 -6.75
C ARG A 394 0.52 35.87 -7.52
N MET A 395 1.58 36.65 -7.45
CA MET A 395 2.86 36.34 -8.09
C MET A 395 3.46 35.05 -7.51
N ARG A 396 3.42 34.89 -6.17
CA ARG A 396 3.96 33.72 -5.48
C ARG A 396 3.20 32.45 -5.81
N LEU A 397 1.87 32.47 -5.82
CA LEU A 397 1.06 31.31 -6.21
C LEU A 397 1.29 30.93 -7.69
N THR A 398 1.39 31.93 -8.57
CA THR A 398 1.74 31.72 -9.98
C THR A 398 3.12 31.06 -10.11
N GLU A 399 4.13 31.55 -9.39
CA GLU A 399 5.48 30.97 -9.36
C GLU A 399 5.47 29.50 -8.92
N LEU A 400 4.73 29.16 -7.87
CA LEU A 400 4.67 27.77 -7.37
C LEU A 400 4.03 26.81 -8.39
N LEU A 401 3.08 27.28 -9.20
CA LEU A 401 2.38 26.45 -10.19
C LEU A 401 3.18 26.27 -11.49
N ILE A 402 3.81 27.34 -12.01
CA ILE A 402 4.41 27.34 -13.36
C ILE A 402 5.90 27.72 -13.40
N GLY A 403 6.51 28.04 -12.26
CA GLY A 403 7.92 28.47 -12.13
C GLY A 403 8.12 29.98 -12.25
N SER A 404 9.28 30.46 -11.79
CA SER A 404 9.67 31.88 -11.73
C SER A 404 9.56 32.60 -13.06
N ASP A 405 10.12 32.03 -14.13
CA ASP A 405 10.26 32.73 -15.41
C ASP A 405 8.92 32.89 -16.14
N LYS A 406 8.01 31.91 -15.96
CA LYS A 406 6.66 32.01 -16.51
C LYS A 406 5.80 32.96 -15.67
N ALA A 407 5.99 32.97 -14.35
CA ALA A 407 5.33 33.92 -13.47
C ALA A 407 5.75 35.37 -13.76
N ALA A 408 7.05 35.66 -13.86
CA ALA A 408 7.53 37.01 -14.17
C ALA A 408 6.95 37.56 -15.49
N ARG A 409 6.87 36.72 -16.53
CA ARG A 409 6.21 37.07 -17.80
C ARG A 409 4.71 37.32 -17.64
N ALA A 410 4.01 36.54 -16.83
CA ALA A 410 2.58 36.74 -16.57
C ALA A 410 2.27 38.08 -15.87
N PHE A 411 3.23 38.66 -15.14
CA PHE A 411 3.09 39.95 -14.47
C PHE A 411 3.80 41.11 -15.19
N GLY A 412 4.36 40.89 -16.38
CA GLY A 412 5.05 41.93 -17.16
C GLY A 412 6.35 42.45 -16.52
N ILE A 413 7.04 41.60 -15.74
CA ILE A 413 8.30 41.94 -15.04
C ILE A 413 9.54 41.55 -15.87
N ALA A 414 9.37 40.70 -16.90
CA ALA A 414 10.44 40.10 -17.69
C ALA A 414 10.60 40.69 -19.09
#